data_AF-L7M9U6-F1
#
_entry.id   AF-L7M9U6-F1
#
_cell.length_a   1.000
_cell.length_b   1.000
_cell.length_c   1.000
_cell.angle_alpha   90.00
_cell.angle_beta   90.00
_cell.angle_gamma   90.00
#
_symmetry.space_group_name_H-M   'P 1'
#
loop_
_entity.id
_entity.type
_entity.pdbx_description
1 polymer ?
#
loop_
_entity_poly.entity_id
_entity_poly.type
_entity_poly.pdbx_seq_one_letter_code
_entity_poly.pdbx_strand_id
1 'polypeptide(L)'
;MRSMGFLRRPLLILSILVHCKCQSGDDSETGDTSVKAIYVKKLLNGTDPLIVFLGNEGEINHPICWQSMKTDNIERGFRHNLTYFRKDKQCRKKHGSWQVRNTTYRVSRRKQVPTTGVTALMANGATDEDISRVYDIFYAQPFCFVMGTPQNESAGFTMGSNGLRISPDDSRCLLWGPVNIQRETRIVCEEEFFNLCNNVGIYPYRYRKRVCDTEEEE
;
A
#
# COMPACT_ATOMS: atom_id res chain seq x y z
N MET A 1 30.70 -47.89 -66.46
CA MET A 1 29.28 -48.28 -66.71
C MET A 1 28.47 -47.95 -65.48
N ARG A 2 27.33 -47.27 -65.70
CA ARG A 2 26.34 -46.85 -64.71
C ARG A 2 25.48 -48.04 -64.24
N SER A 3 25.02 -48.00 -62.98
CA SER A 3 23.62 -48.16 -62.50
C SER A 3 23.65 -48.64 -61.03
N MET A 4 23.44 -47.77 -60.04
CA MET A 4 22.15 -47.46 -59.36
C MET A 4 21.48 -48.66 -58.67
N GLY A 5 21.67 -48.72 -57.34
CA GLY A 5 20.76 -49.39 -56.41
C GLY A 5 20.31 -48.39 -55.35
N PHE A 6 19.07 -47.92 -55.47
CA PHE A 6 18.41 -47.03 -54.52
C PHE A 6 18.02 -47.82 -53.25
N LEU A 7 18.52 -47.42 -52.09
CA LEU A 7 17.98 -47.86 -50.80
C LEU A 7 17.61 -46.62 -49.97
N ARG A 8 16.29 -46.40 -49.91
CA ARG A 8 15.61 -45.45 -49.02
C ARG A 8 15.93 -45.80 -47.56
N ARG A 9 16.34 -44.82 -46.76
CA ARG A 9 16.19 -44.86 -45.30
C ARG A 9 15.59 -43.54 -44.79
N PRO A 10 14.61 -43.61 -43.88
CA PRO A 10 13.83 -42.46 -43.43
C PRO A 10 14.62 -41.58 -42.46
N LEU A 11 14.35 -40.27 -42.54
CA LEU A 11 14.72 -39.25 -41.55
C LEU A 11 14.07 -39.57 -40.20
N LEU A 12 14.88 -39.91 -39.19
CA LEU A 12 14.49 -39.81 -37.79
C LEU A 12 14.66 -38.35 -37.37
N ILE A 13 13.54 -37.62 -37.32
CA ILE A 13 13.49 -36.29 -36.71
C ILE A 13 13.55 -36.51 -35.20
N LEU A 14 14.74 -36.24 -34.63
CA LEU A 14 14.96 -36.18 -33.20
C LEU A 14 14.33 -34.87 -32.68
N SER A 15 13.04 -34.93 -32.34
CA SER A 15 12.35 -33.83 -31.67
C SER A 15 12.86 -33.70 -30.24
N ILE A 16 13.86 -32.83 -30.06
CA ILE A 16 14.30 -32.35 -28.75
C ILE A 16 13.16 -31.49 -28.19
N LEU A 17 12.32 -32.11 -27.36
CA LEU A 17 11.38 -31.41 -26.49
C LEU A 17 12.20 -30.60 -25.48
N VAL A 18 12.50 -29.35 -25.85
CA VAL A 18 12.88 -28.31 -24.90
C VAL A 18 11.72 -28.16 -23.94
N HIS A 19 11.80 -28.85 -22.81
CA HIS A 19 10.94 -28.58 -21.66
C HIS A 19 11.34 -27.21 -21.13
N CYS A 20 10.71 -26.16 -21.68
CA CYS A 20 10.56 -24.90 -20.96
C CYS A 20 9.74 -25.20 -19.71
N LYS A 21 10.43 -25.57 -18.62
CA LYS A 21 9.91 -25.32 -17.28
C LYS A 21 9.76 -23.81 -17.19
N CYS A 22 8.54 -23.32 -17.40
CA CYS A 22 8.14 -22.02 -16.91
C CYS A 22 8.35 -22.06 -15.40
N GLN A 23 9.48 -21.51 -14.94
CA GLN A 23 9.62 -21.06 -13.57
C GLN A 23 8.53 -20.01 -13.38
N SER A 24 7.51 -20.38 -12.62
CA SER A 24 6.65 -19.48 -11.86
C SER A 24 7.52 -18.35 -11.32
N GLY A 25 7.18 -17.12 -11.74
CA GLY A 25 7.99 -15.94 -11.48
C GLY A 25 8.37 -15.83 -10.02
N ASP A 26 9.68 -15.74 -9.77
CA ASP A 26 10.19 -15.14 -8.55
C ASP A 26 9.60 -13.73 -8.48
N ASP A 27 8.65 -13.50 -7.57
CA ASP A 27 8.28 -12.16 -7.11
C ASP A 27 9.45 -11.59 -6.29
N SER A 28 10.62 -11.45 -6.93
CA SER A 28 11.82 -10.88 -6.36
C SER A 28 11.53 -9.41 -6.07
N GLU A 29 11.38 -9.11 -4.78
CA GLU A 29 11.27 -7.75 -4.26
C GLU A 29 12.57 -6.99 -4.53
N THR A 30 12.66 -6.39 -5.71
CA THR A 30 13.79 -5.56 -6.15
C THR A 30 13.54 -4.10 -5.75
N GLY A 31 14.62 -3.34 -5.53
CA GLY A 31 14.50 -1.92 -5.20
C GLY A 31 13.88 -1.12 -6.35
N ASP A 32 12.82 -0.37 -6.08
CA ASP A 32 12.16 0.47 -7.09
C ASP A 32 12.87 1.82 -7.29
N THR A 33 13.14 2.15 -8.56
CA THR A 33 13.82 3.38 -9.02
C THR A 33 12.90 4.37 -9.73
N SER A 34 11.59 4.12 -9.75
CA SER A 34 10.60 5.07 -10.29
C SER A 34 10.61 6.38 -9.50
N VAL A 35 10.23 7.46 -10.17
CA VAL A 35 10.12 8.80 -9.56
C VAL A 35 9.22 8.76 -8.32
N LYS A 36 8.11 8.00 -8.39
CA LYS A 36 7.21 7.82 -7.24
C LYS A 36 7.92 7.18 -6.06
N ALA A 37 8.61 6.06 -6.28
CA ALA A 37 9.36 5.37 -5.25
C ALA A 37 10.46 6.25 -4.64
N ILE A 38 11.14 7.07 -5.44
CA ILE A 38 12.15 8.02 -4.95
C ILE A 38 11.53 9.03 -3.98
N TYR A 39 10.36 9.61 -4.32
CA TYR A 39 9.70 10.56 -3.43
C TYR A 39 9.18 9.91 -2.13
N VAL A 40 8.57 8.74 -2.22
CA VAL A 40 8.14 8.00 -1.02
C VAL A 40 9.33 7.67 -0.12
N LYS A 41 10.45 7.18 -0.70
CA LYS A 41 11.69 6.94 0.05
C LYS A 41 12.20 8.21 0.73
N LYS A 42 12.20 9.36 0.04
CA LYS A 42 12.64 10.64 0.63
C LYS A 42 11.75 11.05 1.80
N LEU A 43 10.43 10.93 1.67
CA LEU A 43 9.49 11.28 2.73
C LEU A 43 9.61 10.36 3.94
N LEU A 44 9.70 9.04 3.73
CA LEU A 44 9.92 8.08 4.82
C LEU A 44 11.29 8.25 5.48
N ASN A 45 12.32 8.60 4.71
CA ASN A 45 13.67 8.83 5.24
C ASN A 45 13.81 10.18 5.99
N GLY A 46 12.82 11.07 5.86
CA GLY A 46 12.84 12.43 6.39
C GLY A 46 12.81 12.50 7.91
N THR A 47 12.99 13.71 8.44
CA THR A 47 12.98 14.00 9.88
C THR A 47 11.62 14.49 10.38
N ASP A 48 10.79 15.03 9.49
CA ASP A 48 9.46 15.49 9.85
C ASP A 48 8.51 14.30 10.05
N PRO A 49 7.66 14.31 11.09
CA PRO A 49 6.65 13.29 11.25
C PRO A 49 5.65 13.36 10.09
N LEU A 50 5.32 12.19 9.55
CA LEU A 50 4.31 12.01 8.53
C LEU A 50 2.96 11.74 9.19
N ILE A 51 1.89 12.28 8.64
CA ILE A 51 0.52 11.98 9.05
C ILE A 51 -0.32 11.56 7.84
N VAL A 52 -1.40 10.83 8.10
CA VAL A 52 -2.46 10.61 7.10
C VAL A 52 -3.40 11.81 7.14
N PHE A 53 -3.42 12.60 6.07
CA PHE A 53 -4.33 13.74 5.92
C PHE A 53 -5.74 13.32 5.53
N LEU A 54 -5.84 12.36 4.61
CA LEU A 54 -7.10 11.81 4.12
C LEU A 54 -6.97 10.29 4.02
N GLY A 55 -8.08 9.60 4.27
CA GLY A 55 -8.18 8.16 4.10
C GLY A 55 -9.55 7.77 3.59
N ASN A 56 -9.63 6.70 2.81
CA ASN A 56 -10.87 5.96 2.59
C ASN A 56 -10.64 4.52 3.02
N GLU A 57 -11.50 4.02 3.89
CA GLU A 57 -11.34 2.72 4.56
C GLU A 57 -12.54 1.83 4.24
N GLY A 58 -12.31 0.53 4.07
CA GLY A 58 -13.37 -0.46 3.84
C GLY A 58 -14.10 -0.86 5.12
N GLU A 59 -13.47 -0.71 6.29
CA GLU A 59 -14.04 -1.00 7.59
C GLU A 59 -14.45 0.25 8.39
N ILE A 60 -15.55 0.14 9.14
CA ILE A 60 -16.06 1.22 10.00
C ILE A 60 -15.12 1.50 11.19
N ASN A 61 -14.54 0.44 11.75
CA ASN A 61 -13.64 0.44 12.91
C ASN A 61 -12.17 0.63 12.49
N HIS A 62 -11.92 1.57 11.58
CA HIS A 62 -10.60 1.81 11.02
C HIS A 62 -9.71 2.68 11.92
N PRO A 63 -8.39 2.66 11.70
CA PRO A 63 -7.47 3.57 12.36
C PRO A 63 -7.61 5.02 11.86
N ILE A 64 -7.48 5.98 12.77
CA ILE A 64 -7.52 7.42 12.52
C ILE A 64 -6.36 8.12 13.23
N CYS A 65 -6.12 9.39 12.90
CA CYS A 65 -5.05 10.19 13.50
C CYS A 65 -3.67 9.54 13.36
N TRP A 66 -3.43 8.86 12.23
CA TRP A 66 -2.15 8.22 11.96
C TRP A 66 -1.01 9.24 11.99
N GLN A 67 0.03 8.91 12.73
CA GLN A 67 1.28 9.63 12.76
C GLN A 67 2.44 8.64 12.73
N SER A 68 3.42 8.88 11.87
CA SER A 68 4.58 8.02 11.69
C SER A 68 5.84 8.87 11.80
N MET A 69 6.72 8.51 12.74
CA MET A 69 8.00 9.18 12.95
C MET A 69 9.12 8.19 12.69
N LYS A 70 10.08 8.55 11.84
CA LYS A 70 11.25 7.71 11.60
C LYS A 70 12.12 7.64 12.86
N THR A 71 12.59 6.43 13.16
CA THR A 71 13.50 6.16 14.28
C THR A 71 14.86 5.66 13.82
N ASP A 72 14.93 4.93 12.71
CA ASP A 72 16.19 4.36 12.23
C ASP A 72 16.18 4.06 10.71
N ASN A 73 17.36 3.93 10.12
CA ASN A 73 17.55 3.32 8.81
C ASN A 73 17.85 1.83 8.98
N ILE A 74 17.29 1.00 8.13
CA ILE A 74 17.63 -0.43 8.07
C ILE A 74 18.05 -0.81 6.65
N GLU A 75 18.70 -1.96 6.48
CA GLU A 75 19.33 -2.38 5.22
C GLU A 75 18.45 -2.17 3.98
N ARG A 76 17.13 -2.39 4.09
CA ARG A 76 16.18 -2.32 2.97
C ARG A 76 14.97 -1.41 3.22
N GLY A 77 15.09 -0.44 4.11
CA GLY A 77 13.94 0.42 4.43
C GLY A 77 14.15 1.34 5.62
N PHE A 78 13.04 1.72 6.23
CA PHE A 78 13.01 2.70 7.31
C PHE A 78 12.23 2.12 8.48
N ARG A 79 12.79 2.23 9.69
CA ARG A 79 12.08 1.93 10.92
C ARG A 79 11.44 3.20 11.44
N HIS A 80 10.18 3.09 11.85
CA HIS A 80 9.35 4.17 12.32
C HIS A 80 8.63 3.74 13.60
N ASN A 81 8.26 4.73 14.40
CA ASN A 81 7.22 4.60 15.40
C ASN A 81 5.90 5.12 14.79
N LEU A 82 4.94 4.22 14.59
CA LEU A 82 3.62 4.55 14.08
C LEU A 82 2.63 4.61 15.24
N THR A 83 1.87 5.70 15.32
CA THR A 83 0.81 5.89 16.30
C THR A 83 -0.53 6.21 15.65
N TYR A 84 -1.62 5.73 16.24
CA TYR A 84 -2.98 6.00 15.76
C TYR A 84 -4.02 5.79 16.88
N PHE A 85 -5.23 6.30 16.66
CA PHE A 85 -6.43 5.90 17.40
C PHE A 85 -7.30 4.98 16.54
N ARG A 86 -8.20 4.21 17.14
CA ARG A 86 -9.14 3.39 16.39
C ARG A 86 -10.55 3.95 16.54
N LYS A 87 -11.35 3.89 15.47
CA LYS A 87 -12.78 4.11 15.58
C LYS A 87 -13.48 2.92 16.24
N ASP A 88 -14.55 3.20 16.97
CA ASP A 88 -15.51 2.20 17.39
C ASP A 88 -16.55 1.92 16.29
N LYS A 89 -17.51 1.05 16.57
CA LYS A 89 -18.57 0.68 15.62
C LYS A 89 -19.57 1.81 15.36
N GLN A 90 -19.50 2.89 16.14
CA GLN A 90 -20.32 4.09 16.03
C GLN A 90 -19.57 5.22 15.31
N CYS A 91 -18.43 4.91 14.66
CA CYS A 91 -17.53 5.87 14.01
C CYS A 91 -16.90 6.90 14.96
N ARG A 92 -16.94 6.67 16.27
CA ARG A 92 -16.35 7.59 17.25
C ARG A 92 -14.92 7.18 17.55
N LYS A 93 -14.10 8.14 17.93
CA LYS A 93 -12.78 7.87 18.49
C LYS A 93 -12.96 6.98 19.72
N LYS A 94 -12.45 5.73 19.66
CA LYS A 94 -12.54 4.81 20.79
C LYS A 94 -11.75 5.40 21.96
N HIS A 95 -12.41 5.62 23.09
CA HIS A 95 -11.74 6.05 24.32
C HIS A 95 -10.60 5.10 24.69
N GLY A 96 -9.47 5.66 25.08
CA GLY A 96 -8.27 4.92 25.46
C GLY A 96 -6.99 5.56 24.97
N SER A 97 -5.89 4.85 25.15
CA SER A 97 -4.55 5.31 24.75
C SER A 97 -4.28 5.10 23.26
N TRP A 98 -3.40 5.95 22.75
CA TRP A 98 -2.76 5.79 21.45
C TRP A 98 -2.26 4.36 21.25
N GLN A 99 -2.60 3.78 20.09
CA GLN A 99 -1.96 2.57 19.63
C GLN A 99 -0.57 2.94 19.13
N VAL A 100 0.45 2.23 19.60
CA VAL A 100 1.85 2.45 19.22
C VAL A 100 2.37 1.17 18.56
N ARG A 101 3.03 1.28 17.41
CA ARG A 101 3.56 0.16 16.64
C ARG A 101 4.98 0.44 16.16
N ASN A 102 5.88 -0.50 16.44
CA ASN A 102 7.19 -0.51 15.81
C ASN A 102 7.02 -0.96 14.35
N THR A 103 7.18 -0.02 13.43
CA THR A 103 6.77 -0.20 12.04
C THR A 103 7.96 -0.10 11.10
N THR A 104 8.07 -1.04 10.18
CA THR A 104 9.05 -1.02 9.11
C THR A 104 8.37 -0.70 7.79
N TYR A 105 8.91 0.27 7.06
CA TYR A 105 8.50 0.60 5.71
C TYR A 105 9.58 0.19 4.72
N ARG A 106 9.20 -0.53 3.66
CA ARG A 106 10.08 -0.91 2.55
C ARG A 106 9.47 -0.48 1.24
N VAL A 107 10.20 0.30 0.45
CA VAL A 107 9.73 0.75 -0.86
C VAL A 107 10.36 -0.13 -1.93
N SER A 108 9.52 -0.87 -2.63
CA SER A 108 9.88 -1.92 -3.57
C SER A 108 8.96 -1.89 -4.79
N ARG A 109 8.98 -2.97 -5.57
CA ARG A 109 8.20 -3.12 -6.78
C ARG A 109 7.57 -4.51 -6.81
N ARG A 110 6.30 -4.58 -7.21
CA ARG A 110 5.59 -5.84 -7.50
C ARG A 110 4.99 -5.75 -8.90
N LYS A 111 5.37 -6.67 -9.79
CA LYS A 111 4.89 -6.69 -11.20
C LYS A 111 4.96 -5.32 -11.90
N GLN A 112 6.09 -4.61 -11.72
CA GLN A 112 6.35 -3.26 -12.26
C GLN A 112 5.58 -2.10 -11.61
N VAL A 113 4.71 -2.37 -10.65
CA VAL A 113 4.02 -1.34 -9.86
C VAL A 113 4.87 -0.99 -8.64
N PRO A 114 5.14 0.31 -8.37
CA PRO A 114 5.85 0.72 -7.16
C PRO A 114 4.98 0.46 -5.93
N THR A 115 5.58 -0.12 -4.89
CA THR A 115 4.88 -0.55 -3.67
C THR A 115 5.58 -0.08 -2.41
N THR A 116 4.81 0.02 -1.33
CA THR A 116 5.32 0.18 0.04
C THR A 116 4.86 -1.00 0.89
N GLY A 117 5.79 -1.89 1.23
CA GLY A 117 5.57 -2.91 2.25
C GLY A 117 5.62 -2.28 3.64
N VAL A 118 4.56 -2.50 4.42
CA VAL A 118 4.43 -2.04 5.82
C VAL A 118 4.35 -3.26 6.72
N THR A 119 5.24 -3.34 7.70
CA THR A 119 5.19 -4.35 8.75
C THR A 119 5.16 -3.66 10.10
N ALA A 120 4.01 -3.72 10.78
CA ALA A 120 3.78 -3.11 12.07
C ALA A 120 3.73 -4.17 13.16
N LEU A 121 4.55 -4.01 14.20
CA LEU A 121 4.62 -4.93 15.32
C LEU A 121 3.99 -4.30 16.57
N MET A 122 3.17 -5.08 17.26
CA MET A 122 2.62 -4.79 18.57
C MET A 122 3.70 -4.89 19.66
N ALA A 123 3.39 -4.42 20.87
CA ALA A 123 4.33 -4.44 22.00
C ALA A 123 4.79 -5.85 22.39
N ASN A 124 3.95 -6.87 22.16
CA ASN A 124 4.28 -8.28 22.38
C ASN A 124 5.08 -8.91 21.22
N GLY A 125 5.46 -8.13 20.20
CA GLY A 125 6.21 -8.58 19.02
C GLY A 125 5.36 -9.26 17.95
N ALA A 126 4.07 -9.48 18.17
CA ALA A 126 3.19 -10.02 17.14
C ALA A 126 2.85 -8.95 16.09
N THR A 127 2.64 -9.40 14.85
CA THR A 127 2.27 -8.55 13.72
C THR A 127 0.86 -7.99 13.90
N ASP A 128 0.67 -6.69 13.66
CA ASP A 128 -0.64 -6.07 13.56
C ASP A 128 -1.17 -6.24 12.13
N GLU A 129 -2.10 -7.18 11.93
CA GLU A 129 -2.62 -7.56 10.61
C GLU A 129 -3.48 -6.48 9.93
N ASP A 130 -4.08 -5.57 10.70
CA ASP A 130 -4.84 -4.45 10.13
C ASP A 130 -3.89 -3.46 9.41
N ILE A 131 -2.74 -3.21 10.03
CA ILE A 131 -1.76 -2.24 9.56
C ILE A 131 -0.78 -2.86 8.55
N SER A 132 -0.36 -4.10 8.79
CA SER A 132 0.72 -4.76 8.06
C SER A 132 0.25 -5.30 6.72
N ARG A 133 0.69 -4.68 5.63
CA ARG A 133 0.36 -5.09 4.25
C ARG A 133 1.30 -4.44 3.25
N VAL A 134 1.18 -4.85 1.99
CA VAL A 134 1.82 -4.20 0.85
C VAL A 134 0.82 -3.27 0.18
N TYR A 135 1.16 -1.99 0.09
CA TYR A 135 0.35 -0.98 -0.58
C TYR A 135 0.94 -0.64 -1.94
N ASP A 136 0.11 -0.43 -2.96
CA ASP A 136 0.53 0.17 -4.22
C ASP A 136 0.69 1.69 -4.03
N ILE A 137 1.71 2.28 -4.65
CA ILE A 137 1.95 3.73 -4.64
C ILE A 137 1.26 4.34 -5.87
N PHE A 138 0.06 4.89 -5.67
CA PHE A 138 -0.73 5.49 -6.74
C PHE A 138 -0.15 6.83 -7.18
N TYR A 139 0.34 7.64 -6.24
CA TYR A 139 0.88 8.97 -6.51
C TYR A 139 1.96 9.34 -5.51
N ALA A 140 2.95 10.13 -5.94
CA ALA A 140 3.93 10.73 -5.03
C ALA A 140 4.58 11.98 -5.63
N GLN A 141 4.81 12.95 -4.77
CA GLN A 141 5.50 14.22 -4.99
C GLN A 141 6.48 14.47 -3.84
N PRO A 142 7.34 15.50 -3.90
CA PRO A 142 8.30 15.80 -2.82
C PRO A 142 7.69 15.94 -1.42
N PHE A 143 6.40 16.27 -1.30
CA PHE A 143 5.74 16.61 -0.03
C PHE A 143 4.58 15.70 0.36
N CYS A 144 4.17 14.76 -0.49
CA CYS A 144 3.07 13.86 -0.19
C CYS A 144 3.08 12.62 -1.08
N PHE A 145 2.37 11.58 -0.66
CA PHE A 145 2.10 10.42 -1.49
C PHE A 145 0.76 9.78 -1.15
N VAL A 146 0.16 9.16 -2.15
CA VAL A 146 -1.05 8.35 -2.01
C VAL A 146 -0.67 6.89 -2.18
N MET A 147 -1.02 6.08 -1.19
CA MET A 147 -0.86 4.63 -1.24
C MET A 147 -2.14 3.93 -0.82
N GLY A 148 -2.39 2.75 -1.36
CA GLY A 148 -3.60 2.01 -1.03
C GLY A 148 -3.54 0.53 -1.34
N THR A 149 -4.58 -0.18 -0.92
CA THR A 149 -4.79 -1.59 -1.25
C THR A 149 -4.81 -1.72 -2.78
N PRO A 150 -4.13 -2.74 -3.33
CA PRO A 150 -4.07 -2.95 -4.77
C PRO A 150 -5.48 -3.01 -5.38
N GLN A 151 -5.73 -2.31 -6.49
CA GLN A 151 -7.10 -2.16 -7.03
C GLN A 151 -7.75 -3.50 -7.42
N ASN A 152 -6.95 -4.51 -7.74
CA ASN A 152 -7.41 -5.87 -8.05
C ASN A 152 -7.75 -6.70 -6.80
N GLU A 153 -7.34 -6.24 -5.62
CA GLU A 153 -7.64 -6.83 -4.31
C GLU A 153 -8.76 -6.06 -3.59
N SER A 154 -9.09 -4.84 -4.03
CA SER A 154 -10.24 -4.08 -3.53
C SER A 154 -11.57 -4.69 -3.97
N ALA A 155 -12.48 -4.91 -3.01
CA ALA A 155 -13.84 -5.32 -3.29
C ALA A 155 -14.57 -4.20 -4.03
N GLY A 156 -14.97 -4.50 -5.26
CA GLY A 156 -15.81 -3.60 -6.04
C GLY A 156 -17.19 -3.43 -5.41
N PHE A 157 -17.82 -2.29 -5.68
CA PHE A 157 -19.23 -2.09 -5.37
C PHE A 157 -20.09 -3.10 -6.13
N THR A 158 -20.84 -3.94 -5.43
CA THR A 158 -21.84 -4.80 -6.07
C THR A 158 -23.21 -4.14 -6.02
N MET A 159 -23.81 -3.87 -7.19
CA MET A 159 -25.23 -3.52 -7.24
C MET A 159 -26.05 -4.78 -6.95
N GLY A 160 -26.62 -4.87 -5.75
CA GLY A 160 -27.62 -5.87 -5.42
C GLY A 160 -29.04 -5.34 -5.66
N SER A 161 -30.01 -6.24 -5.73
CA SER A 161 -31.44 -5.94 -5.95
C SER A 161 -32.06 -5.00 -4.90
N ASN A 162 -31.38 -4.76 -3.77
CA ASN A 162 -31.80 -3.88 -2.67
C ASN A 162 -30.88 -2.64 -2.50
N GLY A 163 -30.11 -2.27 -3.53
CA GLY A 163 -29.18 -1.15 -3.52
C GLY A 163 -27.70 -1.56 -3.54
N LEU A 164 -26.82 -0.56 -3.42
CA LEU A 164 -25.36 -0.74 -3.40
C LEU A 164 -24.96 -1.56 -2.16
N ARG A 165 -24.51 -2.80 -2.36
CA ARG A 165 -23.99 -3.66 -1.30
C ARG A 165 -22.48 -3.74 -1.40
N ILE A 166 -21.83 -3.45 -0.28
CA ILE A 166 -20.38 -3.42 -0.15
C ILE A 166 -20.07 -4.34 1.00
N SER A 167 -19.36 -5.43 0.73
CA SER A 167 -18.78 -6.22 1.82
C SER A 167 -17.74 -5.35 2.51
N PRO A 168 -17.66 -5.35 3.85
CA PRO A 168 -16.47 -4.86 4.52
C PRO A 168 -15.28 -5.60 3.93
N ASP A 169 -14.40 -4.87 3.29
CA ASP A 169 -13.12 -5.38 2.83
C ASP A 169 -12.02 -4.61 3.56
N ASP A 170 -10.83 -5.17 3.54
CA ASP A 170 -9.64 -4.56 4.13
C ASP A 170 -9.01 -3.52 3.17
N SER A 171 -9.82 -2.93 2.28
CA SER A 171 -9.39 -1.88 1.37
C SER A 171 -9.10 -0.59 2.10
N ARG A 172 -8.04 0.07 1.65
CA ARG A 172 -7.59 1.33 2.23
C ARG A 172 -6.94 2.18 1.15
N CYS A 173 -7.19 3.48 1.16
CA CYS A 173 -6.46 4.47 0.34
C CYS A 173 -6.09 5.63 1.25
N LEU A 174 -4.81 5.96 1.36
CA LEU A 174 -4.29 6.95 2.32
C LEU A 174 -3.46 8.01 1.61
N LEU A 175 -3.73 9.28 1.94
CA LEU A 175 -2.87 10.41 1.62
C LEU A 175 -1.93 10.70 2.79
N TRP A 176 -0.64 10.46 2.60
CA TRP A 176 0.42 10.76 3.56
C TRP A 176 1.15 12.04 3.20
N GLY A 177 1.59 12.78 4.23
CA GLY A 177 2.52 13.90 4.07
C GLY A 177 3.07 14.40 5.41
N PRO A 178 4.08 15.29 5.42
CA PRO A 178 4.60 15.90 6.63
C PRO A 178 3.54 16.72 7.35
N VAL A 179 3.55 16.70 8.68
CA VAL A 179 2.59 17.46 9.52
C VAL A 179 2.60 18.96 9.22
N ASN A 180 3.75 19.50 8.81
CA ASN A 180 3.97 20.94 8.54
C ASN A 180 3.89 21.29 7.04
N ILE A 181 3.27 20.45 6.20
CA ILE A 181 3.07 20.75 4.78
C ILE A 181 2.33 22.09 4.60
N GLN A 182 2.79 22.91 3.65
CA GLN A 182 2.13 24.16 3.29
C GLN A 182 0.72 23.89 2.74
N ARG A 183 -0.21 24.80 3.00
CA ARG A 183 -1.64 24.60 2.68
C ARG A 183 -1.85 24.44 1.17
N GLU A 184 -1.17 25.24 0.38
CA GLU A 184 -1.26 25.26 -1.08
C GLU A 184 -0.80 23.93 -1.65
N THR A 185 0.36 23.43 -1.19
CA THR A 185 0.88 22.11 -1.55
C THR A 185 -0.05 20.99 -1.10
N ARG A 186 -0.64 21.12 0.10
CA ARG A 186 -1.59 20.12 0.62
C ARG A 186 -2.82 20.00 -0.27
N ILE A 187 -3.38 21.12 -0.73
CA ILE A 187 -4.56 21.13 -1.61
C ILE A 187 -4.31 20.31 -2.89
N VAL A 188 -3.15 20.50 -3.53
CA VAL A 188 -2.78 19.72 -4.73
C VAL A 188 -2.73 18.22 -4.44
N CYS A 189 -2.21 17.83 -3.27
CA CYS A 189 -2.18 16.43 -2.86
C CYS A 189 -3.58 15.87 -2.53
N GLU A 190 -4.47 16.69 -1.94
CA GLU A 190 -5.86 16.33 -1.66
C GLU A 190 -6.64 16.10 -2.97
N GLU A 191 -6.43 16.93 -4.00
CA GLU A 191 -7.06 16.77 -5.32
C GLU A 191 -6.68 15.43 -5.97
N GLU A 192 -5.40 15.08 -5.97
CA GLU A 192 -4.92 13.80 -6.49
C GLU A 192 -5.47 12.60 -5.70
N PHE A 193 -5.59 12.75 -4.37
CA PHE A 193 -6.24 11.73 -3.55
C PHE A 193 -7.70 11.50 -3.98
N PHE A 194 -8.49 12.57 -4.18
CA PHE A 194 -9.89 12.40 -4.59
C PHE A 194 -10.02 11.78 -5.99
N ASN A 195 -9.10 12.07 -6.90
CA ASN A 195 -9.08 11.47 -8.24
C ASN A 195 -8.75 9.97 -8.20
N LEU A 196 -7.85 9.55 -7.32
CA LEU A 196 -7.31 8.19 -7.28
C LEU A 196 -8.07 7.24 -6.34
N CYS A 197 -8.64 7.77 -5.26
CA CYS A 197 -9.23 6.98 -4.18
C CYS A 197 -10.77 6.97 -4.19
N ASN A 198 -11.43 7.55 -5.20
CA ASN A 198 -12.89 7.68 -5.27
C ASN A 198 -13.66 6.35 -5.17
N ASN A 199 -13.04 5.24 -5.58
CA ASN A 199 -13.64 3.91 -5.62
C ASN A 199 -13.03 2.92 -4.62
N VAL A 200 -12.21 3.39 -3.67
CA VAL A 200 -11.56 2.54 -2.67
C VAL A 200 -12.14 2.85 -1.31
N GLY A 201 -12.69 1.85 -0.62
CA GLY A 201 -13.32 2.02 0.69
C GLY A 201 -14.58 2.91 0.65
N ILE A 202 -15.28 2.98 1.78
CA ILE A 202 -16.50 3.80 1.93
C ILE A 202 -16.56 4.65 3.18
N TYR A 203 -15.65 4.40 4.13
CA TYR A 203 -15.56 5.16 5.35
C TYR A 203 -14.47 6.21 5.17
N PRO A 204 -14.83 7.47 4.86
CA PRO A 204 -13.86 8.53 4.70
C PRO A 204 -13.29 8.93 6.06
N TYR A 205 -12.04 9.36 6.02
CA TYR A 205 -11.31 9.94 7.13
C TYR A 205 -10.61 11.21 6.67
N ARG A 206 -10.65 12.24 7.51
CA ARG A 206 -9.89 13.48 7.33
C ARG A 206 -9.23 13.86 8.64
N TYR A 207 -7.93 14.10 8.61
CA TYR A 207 -7.19 14.56 9.77
C TYR A 207 -7.75 15.89 10.27
N ARG A 208 -8.09 15.92 11.55
CA ARG A 208 -8.52 17.11 12.27
C ARG A 208 -7.64 17.26 13.49
N LYS A 209 -6.77 18.27 13.48
CA LYS A 209 -5.81 18.53 14.57
C LYS A 209 -6.49 18.53 15.94
N ARG A 210 -7.66 19.18 16.07
CA ARG A 210 -8.42 19.22 17.33
C ARG A 210 -8.79 17.82 17.82
N VAL A 211 -9.34 16.96 16.96
CA VAL A 211 -9.75 15.59 17.33
C VAL A 211 -8.55 14.69 17.63
N CYS A 212 -7.43 14.89 16.91
CA CYS A 212 -6.24 14.07 17.08
C CYS A 212 -5.39 14.48 18.28
N ASP A 213 -5.30 15.78 18.59
CA ASP A 213 -4.48 16.31 19.68
C ASP A 213 -5.24 16.34 21.03
N THR A 214 -6.57 16.23 21.01
CA THR A 214 -7.41 16.22 22.23
C THR A 214 -8.13 14.88 22.39
N GLU A 215 -8.82 14.67 23.52
CA GLU A 215 -9.71 13.53 23.74
C GLU A 215 -11.14 13.76 23.21
N GLU A 216 -11.39 14.85 22.48
CA GLU A 216 -12.72 15.18 21.95
C GLU A 216 -13.20 14.12 20.92
N GLU A 217 -14.51 13.80 20.98
CA GLU A 217 -15.17 12.93 19.99
C GLU A 217 -15.28 13.62 18.61
N GLU A 218 -15.28 12.83 17.54
CA GLU A 218 -15.39 13.30 16.14
C GLU A 218 -16.80 13.75 15.75
#